data_AF-A0A835CW23-F1
#
_entry.id   AF-A0A835CW23-F1
#
_cell.length_a   1.000
_cell.length_b   1.000
_cell.length_c   1.000
_cell.angle_alpha   90.00
_cell.angle_beta   90.00
_cell.angle_gamma   90.00
#
_symmetry.space_group_name_H-M   'P 1'
#
loop_
_entity.id
_entity.type
_entity.pdbx_description
1 polymer ?
#
loop_
_entity_poly.entity_id
_entity_poly.type
_entity_poly.pdbx_seq_one_letter_code
_entity_poly.pdbx_strand_id
1 'polypeptide(L)'
;MLKYVIQCGTVVVTNGALNGILEPYHKEPIIGKMVKRPAILDEKLAEELHSLASPDDCYKTVVGKTMCTSDFYEGQGRLDRAFCDYNEEDKIKFLLKLQKAGVVNIEMKATTFAALTHYAGIKAAIVCVTFWID
;
A
#
# COMPACT_ATOMS: atom_id res chain seq x y z
N MET A 1 -11.78 -16.12 -14.46
CA MET A 1 -10.54 -15.32 -14.38
C MET A 1 -10.81 -14.13 -13.47
N LEU A 2 -10.23 -14.14 -12.28
CA LEU A 2 -10.48 -13.18 -11.20
C LEU A 2 -10.03 -11.76 -11.64
N LYS A 3 -10.96 -10.78 -11.73
CA LYS A 3 -10.75 -9.34 -12.05
C LYS A 3 -9.90 -8.55 -11.03
N TYR A 4 -9.10 -9.23 -10.21
CA TYR A 4 -8.62 -8.73 -8.91
C TYR A 4 -7.16 -8.29 -8.90
N VAL A 5 -6.50 -8.26 -10.05
CA VAL A 5 -5.05 -8.12 -10.11
C VAL A 5 -4.69 -6.93 -10.98
N ILE A 6 -4.13 -5.90 -10.34
CA ILE A 6 -3.29 -4.92 -11.04
C ILE A 6 -2.19 -5.72 -11.73
N GLN A 7 -2.06 -5.55 -13.04
CA GLN A 7 -1.07 -6.30 -13.84
C GLN A 7 0.33 -6.10 -13.26
N CYS A 8 1.13 -7.17 -13.18
CA CYS A 8 2.53 -7.08 -12.80
C CYS A 8 3.27 -6.07 -13.71
N GLY A 9 4.15 -5.26 -13.13
CA GLY A 9 4.84 -4.17 -13.82
C GLY A 9 4.03 -2.87 -13.90
N THR A 10 2.79 -2.81 -13.36
CA THR A 10 2.06 -1.55 -13.24
C THR A 10 2.72 -0.68 -12.18
N VAL A 11 2.92 0.60 -12.50
CA VAL A 11 3.38 1.61 -11.55
C VAL A 11 2.18 2.20 -10.81
N VAL A 12 2.25 2.23 -9.49
CA VAL A 12 1.24 2.79 -8.59
C VAL A 12 1.78 4.08 -8.00
N VAL A 13 1.05 5.17 -8.22
CA VAL A 13 1.21 6.42 -7.47
C VAL A 13 0.24 6.39 -6.29
N THR A 14 0.77 6.41 -5.08
CA THR A 14 -0.04 6.26 -3.87
C THR A 14 -0.77 7.55 -3.53
N ASN A 15 -2.10 7.53 -3.43
CA ASN A 15 -2.92 8.66 -2.93
C ASN A 15 -3.40 8.50 -1.48
N GLY A 16 -3.00 7.41 -0.82
CA GLY A 16 -3.26 7.20 0.60
C GLY A 16 -2.59 5.93 1.11
N ALA A 17 -1.98 5.99 2.30
CA ALA A 17 -1.33 4.85 2.93
C ALA A 17 -2.17 4.32 4.08
N LEU A 18 -2.44 3.02 4.08
CA LEU A 18 -3.21 2.33 5.13
C LEU A 18 -2.32 1.27 5.79
N ASN A 19 -2.47 1.06 7.10
CA ASN A 19 -1.79 -0.05 7.78
C ASN A 19 -2.51 -1.39 7.54
N GLY A 20 -1.97 -2.50 8.08
CA GLY A 20 -2.52 -3.85 7.91
C GLY A 20 -3.95 -4.07 8.42
N ILE A 21 -4.52 -3.11 9.17
CA ILE A 21 -5.94 -3.13 9.59
C ILE A 21 -6.78 -2.02 8.92
N LEU A 22 -6.28 -1.46 7.80
CA LEU A 22 -6.93 -0.45 6.97
C LEU A 22 -7.14 0.93 7.62
N GLU A 23 -6.31 1.30 8.59
CA GLU A 23 -6.34 2.66 9.15
C GLU A 23 -5.23 3.55 8.54
N PRO A 24 -5.48 4.86 8.34
CA PRO A 24 -4.51 5.80 7.76
C PRO A 24 -3.49 6.32 8.78
N TYR A 25 -2.88 5.42 9.56
CA TYR A 25 -1.91 5.77 10.60
C TYR A 25 -0.71 4.84 10.60
N HIS A 26 0.46 5.42 10.80
CA HIS A 26 1.62 4.69 11.28
C HIS A 26 1.55 4.58 12.81
N LYS A 27 1.81 3.38 13.34
CA LYS A 27 1.81 3.12 14.78
C LYS A 27 3.18 2.63 15.19
N GLU A 28 3.78 3.28 16.18
CA GLU A 28 5.11 2.94 16.67
C GLU A 28 5.15 3.02 18.21
N PRO A 29 5.77 2.05 18.91
CA PRO A 29 6.07 2.19 20.32
C PRO A 29 7.14 3.27 20.57
N ILE A 30 6.76 4.35 21.25
CA ILE A 30 7.66 5.44 21.64
C ILE A 30 7.67 5.52 23.16
N ILE A 31 8.82 5.20 23.76
CA ILE A 31 9.02 5.21 25.23
C ILE A 31 7.90 4.39 25.93
N GLY A 32 7.68 3.16 25.44
CA GLY A 32 6.70 2.22 26.00
C GLY A 32 5.23 2.55 25.74
N LYS A 33 4.91 3.57 24.93
CA LYS A 33 3.53 3.94 24.56
C LYS A 33 3.32 3.82 23.06
N MET A 34 2.22 3.21 22.65
CA MET A 34 1.84 3.19 21.24
C MET A 34 1.40 4.59 20.80
N VAL A 35 2.19 5.20 19.91
CA VAL A 35 1.89 6.50 19.32
C VAL A 35 1.36 6.28 17.91
N LYS A 36 0.25 6.95 17.58
CA LYS A 36 -0.29 6.99 16.21
C LYS A 36 0.13 8.30 15.54
N ARG A 37 0.65 8.24 14.33
CA ARG A 37 0.93 9.40 13.47
C ARG A 37 0.10 9.28 12.18
N PRO A 38 -0.63 10.34 11.77
CA PRO A 38 -1.38 10.32 10.51
C PRO A 38 -0.44 10.05 9.32
N ALA A 39 -0.80 9.09 8.47
CA ALA A 39 -0.04 8.77 7.26
C ALA A 39 -0.61 9.56 6.08
N ILE A 40 -0.17 10.81 5.92
CA ILE A 40 -0.70 11.76 4.95
C ILE A 40 0.34 11.99 3.85
N LEU A 41 -0.12 11.94 2.59
CA LEU A 41 0.68 12.30 1.41
C LEU A 41 0.09 13.57 0.77
N ASP A 42 0.89 14.28 -0.02
CA ASP A 42 0.43 15.46 -0.75
C ASP A 42 -0.36 15.02 -2.00
N GLU A 43 -1.66 15.31 -2.02
CA GLU A 43 -2.58 14.90 -3.10
C GLU A 43 -2.19 15.53 -4.44
N LYS A 44 -1.78 16.80 -4.44
CA LYS A 44 -1.36 17.49 -5.67
C LYS A 44 -0.08 16.90 -6.23
N LEU A 45 0.87 16.54 -5.38
CA LEU A 45 2.10 15.88 -5.82
C LEU A 45 1.81 14.51 -6.45
N ALA A 46 0.85 13.76 -5.92
CA ALA A 46 0.41 12.50 -6.52
C ALA A 46 -0.25 12.73 -7.89
N GLU A 47 -1.10 13.75 -8.03
CA GLU A 47 -1.70 14.13 -9.31
C GLU A 47 -0.66 14.58 -10.35
N GLU A 48 0.30 15.42 -9.93
CA GLU A 48 1.42 15.88 -10.76
C GLU A 48 2.24 14.68 -11.27
N LEU A 49 2.62 13.75 -10.39
CA LEU A 49 3.35 12.54 -10.78
C LEU A 49 2.54 11.65 -11.73
N HIS A 50 1.24 11.48 -11.48
CA HIS A 50 0.39 10.71 -12.38
C HIS A 50 0.25 11.35 -13.76
N SER A 51 0.23 12.68 -13.83
CA SER A 51 0.15 13.44 -15.09
C SER A 51 1.38 13.28 -15.99
N LEU A 52 2.51 12.80 -15.44
CA LEU A 52 3.73 12.50 -16.21
C LEU A 52 3.65 11.15 -16.94
N ALA A 53 2.66 10.31 -16.66
CA ALA A 53 2.49 9.04 -17.34
C ALA A 53 2.14 9.25 -18.82
N SER A 54 2.80 8.51 -19.70
CA SER A 54 2.57 8.56 -21.15
C SER A 54 1.83 7.31 -21.63
N PRO A 55 0.89 7.43 -22.59
CA PRO A 55 0.34 6.28 -23.31
C PRO A 55 1.40 5.45 -24.05
N ASP A 56 2.55 6.05 -24.37
CA ASP A 56 3.67 5.39 -25.04
C ASP A 56 4.59 4.63 -24.08
N ASP A 57 4.38 4.73 -22.76
CA ASP A 57 5.16 3.99 -21.76
C ASP A 57 4.94 2.49 -21.93
N CYS A 58 6.00 1.71 -21.72
CA CYS A 58 5.93 0.24 -21.75
C CYS A 58 5.24 -0.36 -20.51
N TYR A 59 4.67 0.48 -19.64
CA TYR A 59 3.97 0.12 -18.42
C TYR A 59 2.75 1.01 -18.21
N LYS A 60 1.81 0.54 -17.39
CA LYS A 60 0.66 1.34 -16.96
C LYS A 60 1.00 2.07 -15.67
N THR A 61 0.50 3.29 -15.52
CA THR A 61 0.54 4.02 -14.26
C THR A 61 -0.89 4.20 -13.75
N VAL A 62 -1.13 3.89 -12.47
CA VAL A 62 -2.43 4.03 -11.81
C VAL A 62 -2.29 4.79 -10.50
N VAL A 63 -3.37 5.40 -10.04
CA VAL A 63 -3.47 6.03 -8.72
C VAL A 63 -4.34 5.18 -7.82
N GLY A 64 -3.91 4.96 -6.58
CA GLY A 64 -4.73 4.27 -5.58
C GLY A 64 -4.07 4.22 -4.21
N LYS A 65 -4.75 3.61 -3.24
CA LYS A 65 -4.20 3.45 -1.90
C LYS A 65 -3.21 2.29 -1.85
N THR A 66 -2.29 2.39 -0.91
CA THR A 66 -1.28 1.38 -0.63
C THR A 66 -1.48 0.84 0.78
N MET A 67 -1.59 -0.48 0.92
CA MET A 67 -1.52 -1.10 2.23
C MET A 67 -0.06 -1.34 2.61
N CYS A 68 0.32 -0.95 3.81
CA CYS A 68 1.63 -1.12 4.40
C CYS A 68 1.56 -2.17 5.53
N THR A 69 2.41 -3.19 5.46
CA THR A 69 2.51 -4.28 6.45
C THR A 69 3.89 -4.30 7.09
N SER A 70 4.01 -4.91 8.27
CA SER A 70 5.31 -5.15 8.92
C SER A 70 5.93 -6.50 8.53
N ASP A 71 5.12 -7.40 7.98
CA ASP A 71 5.51 -8.76 7.59
C ASP A 71 5.14 -9.03 6.13
N PHE A 72 6.04 -9.73 5.43
CA PHE A 72 5.90 -10.02 4.00
C PHE A 72 4.93 -11.17 3.71
N TYR A 73 4.78 -12.12 4.64
CA TYR A 73 3.98 -13.32 4.44
C TYR A 73 2.58 -13.20 5.05
N GLU A 74 2.46 -13.40 6.36
CA GLU A 74 1.23 -13.29 7.14
C GLU A 74 0.60 -11.91 7.02
N GLY A 75 1.42 -10.86 7.08
CA GLY A 75 0.96 -9.48 6.94
C GLY A 75 0.29 -9.20 5.59
N GLN A 76 0.72 -9.90 4.53
CA GLN A 76 0.18 -9.73 3.17
C GLN A 76 -0.82 -10.83 2.78
N GLY A 77 -1.13 -11.77 3.68
CA GLY A 77 -2.06 -12.86 3.39
C GLY A 77 -1.50 -13.94 2.45
N ARG A 78 -0.18 -14.04 2.29
CA ARG A 78 0.46 -15.02 1.39
C ARG A 78 0.32 -16.45 1.92
N LEU A 79 0.23 -17.46 1.06
CA LEU A 79 0.07 -18.88 1.46
C LEU A 79 1.38 -19.70 1.41
N ASP A 80 2.41 -19.19 0.77
CA ASP A 80 3.71 -19.83 0.55
C ASP A 80 4.70 -19.59 1.71
N ARG A 81 4.27 -19.88 2.94
CA ARG A 81 4.97 -19.50 4.18
C ARG A 81 5.21 -20.68 5.11
N ALA A 82 6.11 -20.50 6.08
CA ALA A 82 6.44 -21.53 7.07
C ALA A 82 5.33 -21.79 8.10
N PHE A 83 4.62 -20.74 8.54
CA PHE A 83 3.52 -20.81 9.51
C PHE A 83 2.25 -20.27 8.87
N CYS A 84 1.16 -21.04 8.89
CA CYS A 84 -0.04 -20.70 8.12
C CYS A 84 -1.37 -20.98 8.82
N ASP A 85 -1.83 -20.01 9.61
CA ASP A 85 -3.08 -20.12 10.39
C ASP A 85 -4.34 -19.58 9.69
N TYR A 86 -4.28 -19.38 8.37
CA TYR A 86 -5.42 -18.96 7.54
C TYR A 86 -5.37 -19.63 6.17
N ASN A 87 -6.52 -19.76 5.52
CA ASN A 87 -6.64 -20.48 4.24
C ASN A 87 -6.83 -19.55 3.03
N GLU A 88 -7.00 -20.15 1.85
CA GLU A 88 -7.21 -19.40 0.59
C GLU A 88 -8.49 -18.55 0.59
N GLU A 89 -9.56 -19.03 1.21
CA GLU A 89 -10.81 -18.27 1.33
C GLU A 89 -10.61 -17.01 2.18
N ASP A 90 -9.85 -17.11 3.26
CA ASP A 90 -9.49 -15.97 4.12
C ASP A 90 -8.63 -14.95 3.35
N LYS A 91 -7.63 -15.42 2.60
CA LYS A 91 -6.81 -14.57 1.70
C LYS A 91 -7.70 -13.83 0.70
N ILE A 92 -8.58 -14.53 -0.01
CA ILE A 92 -9.47 -13.91 -1.01
C ILE A 92 -10.39 -12.88 -0.35
N LYS A 93 -11.01 -13.20 0.80
CA LYS A 93 -11.86 -12.25 1.55
C LYS A 93 -11.07 -11.00 1.96
N PHE A 94 -9.82 -11.16 2.38
CA PHE A 94 -8.95 -10.05 2.73
C PHE A 94 -8.61 -9.17 1.52
N LEU A 95 -8.17 -9.76 0.41
CA LEU A 95 -7.87 -9.01 -0.83
C LEU A 95 -9.10 -8.26 -1.37
N LEU A 96 -10.28 -8.86 -1.29
CA LEU A 96 -11.55 -8.20 -1.62
C LEU A 96 -11.84 -6.99 -0.72
N LYS A 97 -11.53 -7.10 0.57
CA LYS A 97 -11.66 -6.00 1.52
C LYS A 97 -10.69 -4.86 1.19
N LEU A 98 -9.45 -5.17 0.82
CA LEU A 98 -8.46 -4.19 0.37
C LEU A 98 -8.94 -3.45 -0.87
N GLN A 99 -9.40 -4.18 -1.89
CA GLN A 99 -9.93 -3.60 -3.12
C GLN A 99 -11.11 -2.65 -2.85
N LYS A 100 -12.08 -3.07 -2.01
CA LYS A 100 -13.22 -2.22 -1.62
C LYS A 100 -12.79 -0.95 -0.89
N ALA A 101 -11.65 -0.97 -0.19
CA ALA A 101 -11.07 0.20 0.46
C ALA A 101 -10.29 1.13 -0.50
N GLY A 102 -10.16 0.74 -1.78
CA GLY A 102 -9.41 1.47 -2.80
C GLY A 102 -7.91 1.14 -2.82
N VAL A 103 -7.49 0.04 -2.17
CA VAL A 103 -6.09 -0.41 -2.20
C VAL A 103 -5.79 -1.09 -3.52
N VAL A 104 -4.67 -0.70 -4.15
CA VAL A 104 -4.23 -1.23 -5.45
C VAL A 104 -2.87 -1.96 -5.37
N ASN A 105 -2.12 -1.75 -4.29
CA ASN A 105 -0.88 -2.50 -4.01
C ASN A 105 -0.63 -2.67 -2.50
N ILE A 106 0.30 -3.57 -2.18
CA ILE A 106 0.75 -3.88 -0.83
C ILE A 106 2.27 -3.74 -0.79
N GLU A 107 2.80 -3.08 0.23
CA GLU A 107 4.23 -2.98 0.52
C GLU A 107 4.45 -2.83 2.04
N MET A 108 5.59 -2.30 2.48
CA MET A 108 6.00 -2.39 3.90
C MET A 108 6.63 -1.11 4.49
N LYS A 109 6.49 0.04 3.85
CA LYS A 109 7.14 1.30 4.24
C LYS A 109 6.24 2.53 4.10
N ALA A 110 5.10 2.43 3.41
CA ALA A 110 4.31 3.60 3.03
C ALA A 110 3.77 4.38 4.22
N THR A 111 3.27 3.70 5.26
CA THR A 111 2.70 4.41 6.42
C THR A 111 3.75 5.19 7.18
N THR A 112 4.92 4.59 7.46
CA THR A 112 6.03 5.25 8.14
C THR A 112 6.55 6.43 7.33
N PHE A 113 6.77 6.24 6.03
CA PHE A 113 7.27 7.28 5.14
C PHE A 113 6.30 8.47 5.07
N ALA A 114 5.01 8.22 4.82
CA ALA A 114 3.98 9.26 4.78
C ALA A 114 3.86 9.99 6.11
N ALA A 115 3.84 9.25 7.23
CA ALA A 115 3.66 9.85 8.55
C ALA A 115 4.84 10.73 8.99
N LEU A 116 6.08 10.30 8.73
CA LEU A 116 7.27 11.05 9.14
C LEU A 116 7.52 12.26 8.25
N THR A 117 7.33 12.14 6.94
CA THR A 117 7.45 13.27 6.00
C THR A 117 6.39 14.32 6.26
N HIS A 118 5.13 13.91 6.48
CA HIS A 118 4.06 14.80 6.91
C HIS A 118 4.40 15.51 8.23
N TYR A 119 4.88 14.76 9.23
CA TYR A 119 5.26 15.33 10.53
C TYR A 119 6.40 16.35 10.43
N ALA A 120 7.30 16.18 9.47
CA ALA A 120 8.38 17.12 9.18
C ALA A 120 7.96 18.31 8.30
N GLY A 121 6.70 18.38 7.85
CA GLY A 121 6.24 19.42 6.92
C GLY A 121 6.78 19.27 5.49
N ILE A 122 7.19 18.06 5.11
CA ILE A 122 7.76 17.75 3.80
C ILE A 122 6.67 17.16 2.91
N LYS A 123 6.50 17.75 1.71
CA LYS A 123 5.69 17.15 0.66
C LYS A 123 6.39 15.91 0.12
N ALA A 124 5.69 14.78 0.14
CA ALA A 124 6.25 13.50 -0.27
C ALA A 124 5.20 12.67 -1.02
N ALA A 125 5.69 11.80 -1.89
CA ALA A 125 4.90 10.87 -2.68
C ALA A 125 5.56 9.50 -2.69
N ILE A 126 4.77 8.48 -2.98
CA ILE A 126 5.21 7.09 -3.07
C ILE A 126 4.84 6.58 -4.45
N VAL A 127 5.82 6.01 -5.14
CA VAL A 127 5.66 5.42 -6.47
C VAL A 127 6.27 4.02 -6.41
N CYS A 128 5.44 2.99 -6.64
CA CYS A 128 5.86 1.59 -6.55
C CYS A 128 5.48 0.84 -7.81
N VAL A 129 6.36 -0.05 -8.27
CA VAL A 129 6.00 -1.05 -9.29
C VAL A 129 5.39 -2.28 -8.62
N THR A 130 4.39 -2.90 -9.26
CA THR A 130 3.75 -4.13 -8.76
C THR A 130 4.48 -5.39 -9.24
N PHE A 131 4.52 -6.39 -8.35
CA PHE A 131 4.92 -7.76 -8.65
C PHE A 131 3.81 -8.73 -8.27
N TRP A 132 3.92 -9.99 -8.71
CA TRP A 132 2.95 -11.02 -8.37
C TRP A 132 2.93 -11.29 -6.86
N ILE A 133 1.73 -11.34 -6.30
CA ILE A 133 1.48 -11.96 -5.01
C ILE A 133 0.95 -13.35 -5.32
N ASP A 134 1.76 -14.38 -5.01
CA ASP A 134 1.41 -15.78 -5.17
C ASP A 134 0.27 -16.17 -4.23
#